data_AF-A0A6J1WLY5-F1
#
_entry.id   AF-A0A6J1WLY5-F1
#
_cell.length_a   1.000
_cell.length_b   1.000
_cell.length_c   1.000
_cell.angle_alpha   90.00
_cell.angle_beta   90.00
_cell.angle_gamma   90.00
#
_symmetry.space_group_name_H-M   'P 1'
#
loop_
_entity.id
_entity.type
_entity.pdbx_description
1 polymer ?
#
loop_
_entity_poly.entity_id
_entity_poly.type
_entity_poly.pdbx_seq_one_letter_code
_entity_poly.pdbx_strand_id
1 'polypeptide(L)' 'MDIIEKMDPRAFTEYIRKYSNTICGWHSIGVLLQAISKLQSQQNAPRMSMKFLKYAQSSQCVNPQDSSVSYASASLVFE' A
#
# COMPACT_ATOMS: atom_id res chain seq x y z
N MET A 1 -5.41 -2.57 2.66
CA MET A 1 -4.89 -1.31 2.09
C MET A 1 -4.58 -0.30 3.19
N ASP A 2 -5.30 -0.35 4.31
CA ASP A 2 -5.16 0.51 5.48
C ASP A 2 -3.74 0.64 6.05
N ILE A 3 -2.93 -0.44 6.00
CA ILE A 3 -1.53 -0.41 6.44
C ILE A 3 -0.72 0.62 5.63
N ILE A 4 -0.96 0.66 4.32
CA ILE A 4 -0.31 1.62 3.42
C ILE A 4 -0.84 3.04 3.69
N GLU A 5 -2.14 3.22 3.95
CA GLU A 5 -2.69 4.54 4.33
C GLU A 5 -2.12 5.08 5.65
N LYS A 6 -1.81 4.19 6.59
CA LYS A 6 -1.12 4.53 7.85
C LYS A 6 0.36 4.86 7.65
N MET A 7 0.88 4.68 6.44
CA MET A 7 2.27 4.95 6.06
C MET A 7 3.30 4.21 6.93
N ASP A 8 2.99 2.98 7.35
CA ASP A 8 3.86 2.16 8.22
C ASP A 8 4.64 1.10 7.42
N PRO A 9 5.95 1.29 7.15
CA PRO A 9 6.75 0.35 6.38
C PRO A 9 6.97 -1.00 7.09
N ARG A 10 7.00 -1.01 8.42
CA ARG A 10 7.22 -2.24 9.20
C ARG A 10 5.99 -3.12 9.13
N ALA A 11 4.81 -2.54 9.42
CA ALA A 11 3.55 -3.27 9.34
C ALA A 11 3.29 -3.79 7.92
N PHE A 12 3.68 -3.04 6.87
CA PHE A 12 3.56 -3.52 5.49
C PHE A 12 4.47 -4.73 5.22
N THR A 13 5.71 -4.71 5.69
CA THR A 13 6.64 -5.84 5.56
C THR A 13 6.13 -7.07 6.31
N GLU A 14 5.62 -6.89 7.53
CA GLU A 14 5.02 -7.98 8.32
C GLU A 14 3.78 -8.57 7.62
N TYR A 15 2.94 -7.72 7.00
CA TYR A 15 1.81 -8.17 6.19
C TYR A 15 2.23 -9.03 5.00
N ILE A 16 3.21 -8.58 4.21
CA ILE A 16 3.71 -9.35 3.05
C ILE A 16 4.28 -10.69 3.50
N ARG A 17 5.06 -10.74 4.58
CA ARG A 17 5.61 -11.99 5.12
C ARG A 17 4.53 -12.95 5.63
N LYS A 18 3.48 -12.42 6.26
CA LYS A 18 2.42 -13.23 6.87
C LYS A 18 1.47 -13.84 5.83
N TYR A 19 1.09 -13.06 4.82
CA TYR A 19 0.02 -13.46 3.88
C TYR A 19 0.51 -13.79 2.48
N SER A 20 1.77 -13.45 2.14
CA SER A 20 2.34 -13.66 0.81
C SER A 20 1.43 -13.19 -0.33
N ASN A 21 0.71 -12.08 -0.11
CA ASN A 21 -0.17 -11.51 -1.12
C ASN A 21 0.64 -11.16 -2.37
N THR A 22 0.16 -11.55 -3.55
CA THR A 22 0.86 -11.48 -4.84
C THR A 22 0.84 -10.07 -5.44
N ILE A 23 1.19 -9.07 -4.64
CA ILE A 23 1.26 -7.66 -5.04
C ILE A 23 2.56 -7.46 -5.82
N CYS A 24 2.49 -7.34 -7.15
CA CYS A 24 3.68 -7.23 -8.00
C CYS A 24 4.61 -6.05 -7.65
N GLY A 25 4.06 -4.94 -7.16
CA GLY A 25 4.80 -3.72 -6.79
C GLY A 25 5.22 -3.60 -5.33
N TRP A 26 5.18 -4.69 -4.54
CA TRP A 26 5.38 -4.59 -3.09
C TRP A 26 6.75 -4.00 -2.69
N HIS A 27 7.83 -4.28 -3.45
CA HIS A 27 9.13 -3.65 -3.20
C HIS A 27 9.09 -2.13 -3.41
N SER A 28 8.51 -1.66 -4.51
CA SER A 28 8.38 -0.23 -4.80
C SER A 28 7.53 0.50 -3.76
N ILE A 29 6.43 -0.13 -3.32
CA ILE A 29 5.60 0.38 -2.22
C ILE A 29 6.42 0.44 -0.92
N GLY A 30 7.22 -0.58 -0.63
CA GLY A 30 8.10 -0.59 0.54
C GLY A 30 9.12 0.55 0.54
N VAL A 31 9.76 0.83 -0.60
CA VAL A 31 10.68 1.97 -0.76
C VAL A 31 9.95 3.30 -0.53
N LEU A 32 8.75 3.47 -1.10
CA LEU A 32 7.93 4.67 -0.88
C LEU A 32 7.60 4.87 0.61
N LEU A 33 7.15 3.83 1.30
CA LEU A 33 6.82 3.90 2.73
C LEU A 33 8.05 4.23 3.60
N GLN A 34 9.22 3.69 3.25
CA GLN A 34 10.47 4.04 3.93
C GLN A 34 10.88 5.49 3.67
N ALA A 35 10.70 6.00 2.45
CA ALA A 35 10.96 7.40 2.13
C ALA A 35 10.03 8.35 2.92
N ILE A 36 8.73 8.03 3.00
CA ILE A 36 7.76 8.77 3.81
C ILE A 36 8.17 8.77 5.28
N SER A 37 8.47 7.59 5.85
CA SER A 37 8.92 7.47 7.25
C SER A 37 10.19 8.31 7.51
N LYS A 38 11.13 8.31 6.56
CA LYS A 38 12.33 9.15 6.66
C LYS A 38 11.98 10.64 6.62
N LEU A 39 11.06 11.08 5.77
CA LEU A 39 10.61 12.48 5.73
C LEU A 39 9.90 12.88 7.02
N GLN A 40 9.01 12.04 7.56
CA GLN A 40 8.31 12.28 8.82
C GLN A 40 9.25 12.40 10.03
N SER A 41 10.44 11.81 9.97
CA SER A 41 11.46 11.94 11.03
C SER A 41 12.18 13.29 11.07
N GLN A 42 11.95 14.17 10.08
CA GLN A 42 12.61 15.48 9.98
C GLN A 42 11.86 16.55 10.80
N GLN A 43 12.58 17.56 11.30
CA GLN A 43 12.01 18.60 12.19
C GLN A 43 10.89 19.44 11.55
N ASN A 44 10.98 19.69 10.24
CA ASN A 44 10.00 20.45 9.47
C ASN A 44 9.27 19.57 8.45
N ALA A 45 8.97 18.33 8.83
CA ALA A 45 8.26 17.40 7.95
C ALA A 45 6.89 17.99 7.55
N PRO A 46 6.57 18.05 6.26
CA PRO A 46 5.23 18.41 5.81
C PRO A 46 4.23 17.40 6.37
N ARG A 47 2.98 17.84 6.57
CA ARG A 47 1.91 16.90 6.88
C ARG A 47 1.67 16.06 5.64
N MET A 48 1.50 14.76 5.83
CA MET A 48 1.33 13.81 4.74
C MET A 48 0.08 12.99 4.97
N SER A 49 -0.69 12.76 3.92
CA SER A 49 -1.83 11.85 3.97
C SER A 49 -1.83 10.94 2.75
N MET A 50 -2.01 9.64 2.98
CA MET A 50 -2.15 8.64 1.94
C MET A 50 -3.57 8.08 1.95
N LYS A 51 -4.24 8.12 0.79
CA LYS A 51 -5.60 7.62 0.63
C LYS A 51 -5.76 6.80 -0.64
N PHE A 52 -6.33 5.61 -0.51
CA PHE A 52 -6.83 4.85 -1.65
C PHE A 52 -8.13 5.49 -2.14
N LEU A 53 -8.20 5.71 -3.45
CA LEU A 53 -9.30 6.40 -4.11
C LEU A 53 -10.26 5.43 -4.78
N LYS A 54 -9.74 4.31 -5.28
CA LYS A 54 -10.53 3.30 -5.97
C LYS A 54 -9.90 1.93 -5.83
N TYR A 55 -10.77 0.94 -5.65
CA TYR A 55 -10.46 -0.47 -5.76
C TYR A 55 -11.30 -1.09 -6.88
N ALA A 56 -10.71 -2.00 -7.62
CA ALA A 56 -11.40 -2.78 -8.66
C ALA A 56 -10.77 -4.17 -8.77
N GLN A 57 -11.48 -5.09 -9.39
CA GLN A 57 -11.00 -6.42 -9.72
C GLN A 57 -11.31 -6.68 -11.19
N SER A 58 -10.47 -7.43 -11.89
CA SER A 58 -10.74 -7.80 -13.30
C SER A 58 -12.03 -8.62 -13.43
N SER A 59 -12.34 -9.40 -12.40
CA SER A 59 -13.52 -10.27 -12.27
C SER A 59 -13.79 -10.58 -10.80
N GLN A 60 -15.02 -11.01 -10.48
CA GLN A 60 -15.37 -11.54 -9.16
C GLN A 60 -15.12 -13.06 -9.15
N CYS A 61 -14.14 -13.53 -8.37
CA CYS A 61 -13.95 -14.95 -8.14
C CYS A 61 -15.00 -15.45 -7.15
N VAL A 62 -15.84 -16.38 -7.59
CA VAL A 62 -16.88 -17.02 -6.76
C VAL A 62 -16.63 -18.52 -6.60
N ASN A 63 -15.87 -19.13 -7.52
CA ASN A 63 -15.45 -20.53 -7.47
C ASN A 63 -13.93 -20.65 -7.28
N PRO A 64 -13.44 -21.79 -6.73
CA PRO A 64 -12.00 -22.02 -6.57
C PRO A 64 -11.19 -22.06 -7.87
N GLN A 65 -11.84 -22.31 -9.01
CA GLN A 65 -11.20 -22.34 -10.34
C GLN A 65 -11.11 -20.96 -10.99
N ASP A 66 -11.78 -19.95 -10.44
CA ASP A 66 -11.76 -18.60 -10.98
C ASP A 66 -10.40 -17.94 -10.72
N SER A 67 -10.00 -17.04 -11.63
CA SER A 67 -8.82 -16.20 -11.46
C SER A 67 -9.17 -14.73 -11.68
N SER A 68 -8.49 -13.85 -10.95
CA SER A 68 -8.71 -12.40 -11.01
C SER A 68 -7.44 -11.66 -10.60
N VAL A 69 -7.31 -10.43 -11.08
CA VAL A 69 -6.28 -9.47 -10.67
C VAL A 69 -6.96 -8.30 -9.97
N SER A 70 -6.42 -7.91 -8.82
CA SER A 70 -6.87 -6.73 -8.08
C SER A 70 -6.14 -5.47 -8.52
N TYR A 71 -6.87 -4.37 -8.64
CA TYR A 71 -6.35 -3.04 -8.96
C TYR A 71 -6.71 -2.07 -7.85
N ALA A 72 -5.77 -1.21 -7.47
CA ALA A 72 -5.99 -0.17 -6.49
C ALA A 72 -5.26 1.10 -6.91
N SER A 73 -5.89 2.26 -6.67
CA SER A 73 -5.28 3.57 -6.90
C SER A 73 -5.25 4.35 -5.59
N ALA A 74 -4.14 5.03 -5.32
CA ALA A 74 -3.96 5.84 -4.13
C ALA A 74 -3.24 7.15 -4.47
N SER A 75 -3.45 8.16 -3.64
CA SER A 75 -2.75 9.45 -3.71
C SER A 75 -2.07 9.74 -2.39
N LEU A 76 -0.86 10.28 -2.47
CA LEU A 76 -0.11 10.87 -1.35
C LEU A 76 -0.16 12.39 -1.52
N VAL A 77 -0.67 13.08 -0.50
CA VAL A 77 -0.74 14.55 -0.48
C VAL A 77 0.18 15.08 0.61
N PHE A 78 0.89 16.17 0.30
CA PHE A 78 1.73 16.92 1.22
C PHE A 78 1.05 18.26 1.52
N GLU A 79 0.96 18.62 2.79
CA GLU A 79 0.37 19.85 3.33
C GLU A 79 1.40 20.65 4.15
#